data_AF-A0AAW0XVW9-F1
#
_entry.id   AF-A0AAW0XVW9-F1
#
_cell.length_a   1.000
_cell.length_b   1.000
_cell.length_c   1.000
_cell.angle_alpha   90.00
_cell.angle_beta   90.00
_cell.angle_gamma   90.00
#
_symmetry.space_group_name_H-M   'P 1'
#
loop_
_entity.id
_entity.type
_entity.pdbx_description
1 polymer ?
#
loop_
_entity_poly.entity_id
_entity_poly.type
_entity_poly.pdbx_seq_one_letter_code
_entity_poly.pdbx_strand_id
1 'polypeptide(L)'
;MLSRVTNSVTACLLLAVRLMSGKIEGPEVLQLGAVSVPSGLSNDLIYASTSSASHSTSVLAFFGGDVQDYPENMLAHRDNKHYVEWSLTSVAALLATKFPTHHIFVVKPNRMERKTFSCFDNFVESNSVGAPTHQPGTAATTHLAFLISEGLKKVQFRKGYHLPEETDDGILPHPHLQSNEEQDLQQCTKETSTCFQQNSDANSSDESNVEINDITLIGFSKGCVVLNQLITEFHSMTTVKKLEDQVHKNFISKIHNMYWLDGGHAGGSKTWITAPAILKSLAALKHINIFIHVTPYQVRDEQRPWIRKECKAFYDILRRAGAKVNYSLHFEDEPASLILHFRILNKFI
;
A
#
# COMPACT_ATOMS: atom_id res chain seq x y z
N MET A 1 36.36 18.67 2.88
CA MET A 1 35.64 17.79 1.94
C MET A 1 35.84 16.30 2.32
N LEU A 2 35.58 15.92 3.59
CA LEU A 2 35.74 14.52 4.06
C LEU A 2 34.91 14.18 5.33
N SER A 3 33.92 15.00 5.72
CA SER A 3 33.19 14.84 7.01
C SER A 3 31.68 14.63 6.91
N ARG A 4 31.12 14.33 5.73
CA ARG A 4 29.66 14.17 5.56
C ARG A 4 29.18 12.82 5.02
N VAL A 5 30.09 11.92 4.65
CA VAL A 5 29.76 10.54 4.26
C VAL A 5 29.56 9.63 5.48
N THR A 6 29.99 10.07 6.66
CA THR A 6 29.93 9.27 7.88
C THR A 6 28.50 9.07 8.40
N ASN A 7 27.63 10.07 8.40
CA ASN A 7 26.35 10.00 9.14
C ASN A 7 25.34 8.94 8.65
N SER A 8 25.35 8.53 7.37
CA SER A 8 24.45 7.48 6.87
C SER A 8 24.99 6.08 7.16
N VAL A 9 26.31 5.91 7.03
CA VAL A 9 27.01 4.69 7.44
C VAL A 9 26.88 4.52 8.95
N THR A 10 26.98 5.60 9.75
CA THR A 10 26.82 5.53 11.21
C THR A 10 25.41 5.09 11.61
N ALA A 11 24.34 5.44 10.87
CA ALA A 11 22.98 5.01 11.21
C ALA A 11 22.76 3.50 10.96
N CYS A 12 23.19 2.99 9.80
CA CYS A 12 23.16 1.54 9.51
C CYS A 12 24.16 0.76 10.39
N LEU A 13 25.32 1.33 10.69
CA LEU A 13 26.32 0.74 11.59
C LEU A 13 25.85 0.78 13.05
N LEU A 14 25.12 1.81 13.49
CA LEU A 14 24.47 1.86 14.81
C LEU A 14 23.36 0.83 14.93
N LEU A 15 22.61 0.56 13.84
CA LEU A 15 21.63 -0.52 13.80
C LEU A 15 22.32 -1.89 13.88
N ALA A 16 23.40 -2.10 13.14
CA ALA A 16 24.21 -3.32 13.18
C ALA A 16 24.91 -3.54 14.55
N VAL A 17 25.44 -2.48 15.16
CA VAL A 17 26.09 -2.52 16.48
C VAL A 17 25.05 -2.72 17.59
N ARG A 18 23.83 -2.16 17.47
CA ARG A 18 22.73 -2.45 18.41
C ARG A 18 22.27 -3.90 18.36
N LEU A 19 22.18 -4.49 17.17
CA LEU A 19 21.88 -5.92 16.97
C LEU A 19 22.98 -6.82 17.57
N MET A 20 24.25 -6.41 17.48
CA MET A 20 25.39 -7.14 18.04
C MET A 20 25.54 -7.00 19.57
N SER A 21 24.78 -6.10 20.21
CA SER A 21 24.85 -5.83 21.66
C SER A 21 23.74 -6.50 22.49
N GLY A 22 22.90 -7.33 21.87
CA GLY A 22 21.96 -8.21 22.58
C GLY A 22 20.87 -7.52 23.40
N LYS A 23 20.57 -6.23 23.18
CA LYS A 23 19.59 -5.48 23.99
C LYS A 23 18.50 -4.69 23.26
N ILE A 24 18.42 -4.73 21.93
CA ILE A 24 17.23 -4.27 21.18
C ILE A 24 17.10 -5.14 19.94
N GLU A 25 16.09 -6.02 19.89
CA GLU A 25 15.71 -6.70 18.64
C GLU A 25 15.19 -5.63 17.66
N GLY A 26 15.72 -5.62 16.44
CA GLY A 26 15.23 -4.75 15.37
C GLY A 26 13.78 -5.08 14.98
N PRO A 27 13.14 -4.27 14.12
CA PRO A 27 11.80 -4.58 13.63
C PRO A 27 11.81 -5.94 12.94
N GLU A 28 10.82 -6.77 13.25
CA GLU A 28 10.58 -8.03 12.57
C GLU A 28 10.08 -7.73 11.16
N VAL A 29 10.67 -8.36 10.14
CA VAL A 29 10.26 -8.23 8.74
C VAL A 29 9.96 -9.61 8.16
N LEU A 30 8.74 -9.79 7.65
CA LEU A 30 8.25 -11.05 7.09
C LEU A 30 7.83 -10.84 5.64
N GLN A 31 8.45 -11.58 4.71
CA GLN A 31 7.92 -11.72 3.35
C GLN A 31 6.72 -12.68 3.41
N LEU A 32 5.51 -12.13 3.35
CA LEU A 32 4.28 -12.93 3.38
C LEU A 32 4.03 -13.62 2.03
N GLY A 33 4.65 -13.12 0.95
CA GLY A 33 4.38 -13.54 -0.42
C GLY A 33 2.96 -13.15 -0.84
N ALA A 34 2.40 -13.87 -1.82
CA ALA A 34 1.08 -13.57 -2.37
C ALA A 34 -0.02 -13.63 -1.31
N VAL A 35 -0.80 -12.56 -1.20
CA VAL A 35 -2.04 -12.47 -0.41
C VAL A 35 -3.18 -12.25 -1.38
N SER A 36 -4.09 -13.23 -1.44
CA SER A 36 -5.26 -13.19 -2.31
C SER A 36 -6.44 -12.54 -1.60
N VAL A 37 -7.23 -11.77 -2.34
CA VAL A 37 -8.48 -11.18 -1.87
C VAL A 37 -9.69 -11.92 -2.49
N PRO A 38 -10.92 -11.75 -1.98
CA PRO A 38 -12.10 -12.47 -2.48
C PRO A 38 -12.40 -12.31 -3.97
N SER A 39 -11.94 -11.21 -4.61
CA SER A 39 -12.07 -11.02 -6.06
C SER A 39 -11.17 -11.95 -6.90
N GLY A 40 -10.30 -12.74 -6.27
CA GLY A 40 -9.32 -13.61 -6.91
C GLY A 40 -8.00 -12.91 -7.27
N LEU A 41 -7.92 -11.58 -7.13
CA LEU A 41 -6.67 -10.84 -7.30
C LEU A 41 -5.75 -11.08 -6.11
N SER A 42 -4.44 -10.92 -6.32
CA SER A 42 -3.44 -11.04 -5.26
C SER A 42 -2.30 -10.06 -5.43
N ASN A 43 -1.72 -9.64 -4.31
CA ASN A 43 -0.46 -8.90 -4.26
C ASN A 43 0.48 -9.57 -3.28
N ASP A 44 1.77 -9.56 -3.62
CA ASP A 44 2.83 -9.89 -2.71
C ASP A 44 2.93 -8.83 -1.61
N LEU A 45 2.92 -9.27 -0.35
CA LEU A 45 3.05 -8.39 0.81
C LEU A 45 4.35 -8.67 1.58
N ILE A 46 4.97 -7.59 2.05
CA ILE A 46 5.97 -7.64 3.11
C ILE A 46 5.35 -7.00 4.34
N TYR A 47 5.37 -7.72 5.44
CA TYR A 47 4.93 -7.24 6.74
C TYR A 47 6.13 -6.82 7.58
N ALA A 48 6.00 -5.72 8.32
CA ALA A 48 6.95 -5.39 9.37
C ALA A 48 6.25 -4.80 10.59
N SER A 49 6.81 -5.04 11.78
CA SER A 49 6.33 -4.43 13.01
C SER A 49 7.41 -4.38 14.08
N THR A 50 7.26 -3.49 15.05
CA THR A 50 7.99 -3.58 16.32
C THR A 50 7.16 -4.35 17.35
N SER A 51 7.78 -4.76 18.46
CA SER A 51 7.06 -5.35 19.59
C SER A 51 5.95 -4.45 20.15
N SER A 52 6.06 -3.13 19.98
CA SER A 52 5.05 -2.17 20.43
C SER A 52 3.76 -2.16 19.59
N ALA A 53 3.74 -2.86 18.45
CA ALA A 53 2.55 -2.94 17.60
C ALA A 53 1.62 -4.12 17.95
N SER A 54 1.96 -5.00 18.90
CA SER A 54 1.23 -6.25 19.16
C SER A 54 -0.27 -6.08 19.46
N HIS A 55 -0.65 -4.93 20.03
CA HIS A 55 -2.05 -4.58 20.35
C HIS A 55 -2.52 -3.33 19.61
N SER A 56 -1.79 -2.91 18.58
CA SER A 56 -2.13 -1.69 17.86
C SER A 56 -3.24 -1.91 16.85
N THR A 57 -4.09 -0.90 16.72
CA THR A 57 -5.13 -0.81 15.70
C THR A 57 -4.69 0.04 14.51
N SER A 58 -3.42 0.48 14.48
CA SER A 58 -2.85 1.31 13.42
C SER A 58 -2.17 0.47 12.34
N VAL A 59 -2.51 0.73 11.08
CA VAL A 59 -1.93 0.09 9.90
C VAL A 59 -1.28 1.15 9.01
N LEU A 60 -0.12 0.82 8.45
CA LEU A 60 0.50 1.60 7.39
C LEU A 60 0.58 0.75 6.12
N ALA A 61 -0.01 1.22 5.02
CA ALA A 61 0.17 0.63 3.70
C ALA A 61 1.12 1.49 2.87
N PHE A 62 2.22 0.88 2.40
CA PHE A 62 3.25 1.54 1.60
C PHE A 62 3.29 0.95 0.18
N PHE A 63 3.31 1.84 -0.81
CA PHE A 63 3.48 1.53 -2.21
C PHE A 63 4.81 2.13 -2.70
N GLY A 64 5.73 1.25 -3.09
CA GLY A 64 7.07 1.64 -3.55
C GLY A 64 7.11 2.22 -4.96
N GLY A 65 8.32 2.58 -5.38
CA GLY A 65 8.63 3.13 -6.68
C GLY A 65 9.25 2.13 -7.66
N ASP A 66 9.50 2.60 -8.87
CA ASP A 66 10.40 1.93 -9.82
C ASP A 66 11.74 1.58 -9.14
N VAL A 67 12.43 0.56 -9.64
CA VAL A 67 13.67 -0.04 -9.08
C VAL A 67 13.44 -0.88 -7.81
N GLN A 68 12.48 -0.53 -6.95
CA GLN A 68 12.27 -1.24 -5.68
C GLN A 68 11.61 -2.63 -5.90
N ASP A 69 12.31 -3.67 -5.47
CA ASP A 69 11.85 -5.06 -5.49
C ASP A 69 12.36 -5.78 -4.21
N TYR A 70 12.18 -7.09 -4.14
CA TYR A 70 12.90 -7.93 -3.21
C TYR A 70 14.41 -7.82 -3.40
N PRO A 71 15.20 -7.90 -2.32
CA PRO A 71 16.65 -7.67 -2.38
C PRO A 71 17.36 -8.62 -3.33
N GLU A 72 16.97 -9.90 -3.40
CA GLU A 72 17.54 -10.89 -4.31
C GLU A 72 17.32 -10.53 -5.79
N ASN A 73 16.14 -10.01 -6.13
CA ASN A 73 15.83 -9.55 -7.49
C ASN A 73 16.66 -8.32 -7.86
N MET A 74 16.81 -7.38 -6.93
CA MET A 74 17.62 -6.17 -7.13
C MET A 74 19.10 -6.50 -7.27
N LEU A 75 19.65 -7.38 -6.42
CA LEU A 75 21.06 -7.82 -6.46
C LEU A 75 21.42 -8.54 -7.76
N ALA A 76 20.49 -9.36 -8.28
CA ALA A 76 20.66 -10.05 -9.56
C ALA A 76 20.59 -9.11 -10.78
N HIS A 77 20.05 -7.90 -10.61
CA HIS A 77 19.91 -6.93 -11.70
C HIS A 77 21.21 -6.13 -11.91
N ARG A 78 21.59 -5.89 -13.18
CA ARG A 78 22.82 -5.18 -13.54
C ARG A 78 22.91 -3.78 -12.89
N ASP A 79 21.84 -3.01 -13.00
CA ASP A 79 21.80 -1.59 -12.57
C ASP A 79 21.17 -1.41 -11.17
N ASN A 80 20.02 -2.03 -10.91
CA ASN A 80 19.25 -1.86 -9.66
C ASN A 80 19.97 -2.34 -8.38
N LYS A 81 20.99 -3.22 -8.49
CA LYS A 81 21.80 -3.69 -7.36
C LYS A 81 22.44 -2.57 -6.56
N HIS A 82 22.71 -1.43 -7.19
CA HIS A 82 23.30 -0.25 -6.55
C HIS A 82 22.35 0.46 -5.58
N TYR A 83 21.05 0.12 -5.60
CA TYR A 83 20.01 0.70 -4.75
C TYR A 83 19.39 -0.34 -3.80
N VAL A 84 20.04 -1.49 -3.57
CA VAL A 84 19.50 -2.58 -2.74
C VAL A 84 19.19 -2.15 -1.30
N GLU A 85 19.87 -1.13 -0.76
CA GLU A 85 19.54 -0.54 0.54
C GLU A 85 18.13 0.07 0.60
N TRP A 86 17.53 0.34 -0.57
CA TRP A 86 16.16 0.83 -0.76
C TRP A 86 15.22 -0.27 -1.25
N SER A 87 15.58 -1.55 -1.08
CA SER A 87 14.68 -2.67 -1.36
C SER A 87 13.39 -2.57 -0.56
N LEU A 88 12.33 -3.25 -1.02
CA LEU A 88 11.04 -3.23 -0.34
C LEU A 88 11.14 -3.76 1.10
N THR A 89 12.02 -4.73 1.37
CA THR A 89 12.30 -5.25 2.72
C THR A 89 13.02 -4.23 3.60
N SER A 90 14.01 -3.52 3.05
CA SER A 90 14.75 -2.47 3.78
C SER A 90 13.84 -1.30 4.13
N VAL A 91 12.95 -0.92 3.21
CA VAL A 91 11.94 0.12 3.47
C VAL A 91 10.92 -0.33 4.51
N ALA A 92 10.50 -1.60 4.50
CA ALA A 92 9.61 -2.13 5.54
C ALA A 92 10.22 -1.98 6.96
N ALA A 93 11.51 -2.33 7.13
CA ALA A 93 12.22 -2.14 8.40
C ALA A 93 12.35 -0.66 8.79
N LEU A 94 12.67 0.21 7.83
CA LEU A 94 12.77 1.66 8.03
C LEU A 94 11.42 2.24 8.51
N LEU A 95 10.32 1.86 7.86
CA LEU A 95 8.98 2.32 8.20
C LEU A 95 8.54 1.81 9.57
N ALA A 96 8.84 0.55 9.92
CA ALA A 96 8.54 0.01 11.25
C ALA A 96 9.29 0.78 12.35
N THR A 97 10.51 1.25 12.08
CA THR A 97 11.26 2.10 13.02
C THR A 97 10.64 3.49 13.17
N LYS A 98 10.15 4.06 12.06
CA LYS A 98 9.53 5.38 12.00
C LYS A 98 8.12 5.44 12.57
N PHE A 99 7.37 4.35 12.43
CA PHE A 99 6.00 4.17 12.91
C PHE A 99 5.95 2.96 13.84
N PRO A 100 6.54 3.04 15.05
CA PRO A 100 6.73 1.88 15.93
C PRO A 100 5.42 1.23 16.37
N THR A 101 4.32 2.00 16.38
CA THR A 101 2.99 1.50 16.73
C THR A 101 2.22 0.94 15.55
N HIS A 102 2.71 0.98 14.31
CA HIS A 102 1.94 0.53 13.16
C HIS A 102 2.28 -0.90 12.75
N HIS A 103 1.26 -1.64 12.29
CA HIS A 103 1.45 -2.80 11.42
C HIS A 103 1.80 -2.29 10.01
N ILE A 104 3.00 -2.57 9.54
CA ILE A 104 3.47 -2.09 8.24
C ILE A 104 3.20 -3.16 7.18
N PHE A 105 2.48 -2.79 6.13
CA PHE A 105 2.35 -3.57 4.89
C PHE A 105 2.99 -2.82 3.74
N VAL A 106 4.10 -3.34 3.23
CA VAL A 106 4.65 -2.92 1.93
C VAL A 106 4.00 -3.78 0.85
N VAL A 107 3.24 -3.13 -0.03
CA VAL A 107 2.54 -3.77 -1.13
C VAL A 107 3.44 -3.78 -2.35
N LYS A 108 3.87 -4.96 -2.77
CA LYS A 108 4.68 -5.11 -3.99
C LYS A 108 3.79 -4.92 -5.23
N PRO A 109 4.26 -4.21 -6.27
CA PRO A 109 3.57 -4.18 -7.56
C PRO A 109 3.38 -5.61 -8.10
N ASN A 110 2.21 -5.90 -8.66
CA ASN A 110 1.88 -7.23 -9.19
C ASN A 110 2.71 -7.57 -10.44
N ARG A 111 3.26 -6.56 -11.12
CA ARG A 111 4.16 -6.73 -12.26
C ARG A 111 5.33 -5.75 -12.19
N MET A 112 6.54 -6.27 -12.39
CA MET A 112 7.78 -5.49 -12.55
C MET A 112 8.19 -5.49 -14.02
N GLU A 113 7.67 -4.52 -14.78
CA GLU A 113 7.90 -4.40 -16.21
C GLU A 113 9.39 -4.10 -16.48
N ARG A 114 10.01 -4.88 -17.37
CA ARG A 114 11.46 -4.86 -17.62
C ARG A 114 12.32 -4.96 -16.34
N LYS A 115 11.81 -5.62 -15.30
CA LYS A 115 12.47 -5.79 -13.97
C LYS A 115 12.83 -4.46 -13.27
N THR A 116 12.20 -3.36 -13.67
CA THR A 116 12.52 -2.01 -13.14
C THR A 116 11.26 -1.18 -12.92
N PHE A 117 10.33 -1.18 -13.87
CA PHE A 117 9.15 -0.31 -13.79
C PHE A 117 8.03 -0.99 -13.01
N SER A 118 7.56 -0.33 -11.95
CA SER A 118 6.49 -0.86 -11.13
C SER A 118 5.13 -0.66 -11.80
N CYS A 119 4.40 -1.75 -11.98
CA CYS A 119 3.02 -1.73 -12.44
C CYS A 119 2.12 -2.23 -11.30
N PHE A 120 1.18 -1.38 -10.88
CA PHE A 120 0.19 -1.69 -9.85
C PHE A 120 -1.13 -2.06 -10.50
N ASP A 121 -1.14 -3.03 -11.42
CA ASP A 121 -2.29 -3.25 -12.33
C ASP A 121 -3.57 -3.67 -11.57
N ASN A 122 -3.44 -4.25 -10.38
CA ASN A 122 -4.59 -4.57 -9.50
C ASN A 122 -5.23 -3.32 -8.84
N PHE A 123 -4.56 -2.18 -8.88
CA PHE A 123 -5.06 -0.91 -8.36
C PHE A 123 -5.38 0.05 -9.50
N VAL A 124 -4.47 0.21 -10.45
CA VAL A 124 -4.62 1.17 -11.54
C VAL A 124 -4.10 0.58 -12.83
N GLU A 125 -4.98 0.54 -13.83
CA GLU A 125 -4.63 0.12 -15.18
C GLU A 125 -3.51 1.04 -15.70
N SER A 126 -2.47 0.39 -16.21
CA SER A 126 -1.26 1.05 -16.66
C SER A 126 -0.85 0.55 -18.05
N ASN A 127 -0.32 1.45 -18.88
CA ASN A 127 0.25 1.06 -20.17
C ASN A 127 1.63 0.39 -20.00
N SER A 128 2.32 0.06 -21.10
CA SER A 128 3.61 -0.65 -21.11
C SER A 128 4.80 0.09 -20.48
N VAL A 129 4.63 1.35 -20.07
CA VAL A 129 5.61 2.12 -19.27
C VAL A 129 5.08 2.42 -17.86
N GLY A 130 4.01 1.74 -17.47
CA GLY A 130 3.33 1.89 -16.19
C GLY A 130 2.54 3.20 -16.06
N ALA A 131 2.28 3.97 -17.12
CA ALA A 131 1.56 5.24 -16.98
C ALA A 131 0.07 4.98 -16.71
N PRO A 132 -0.53 5.60 -15.67
CA PRO A 132 -1.88 5.26 -15.22
C PRO A 132 -2.97 5.85 -16.12
N THR A 133 -4.06 5.12 -16.35
CA THR A 133 -5.24 5.69 -17.04
C THR A 133 -6.15 6.47 -16.08
N HIS A 134 -6.22 6.04 -14.80
CA HIS A 134 -7.13 6.49 -13.74
C HIS A 134 -8.60 6.47 -14.15
N GLN A 135 -9.39 5.62 -13.50
CA GLN A 135 -10.80 5.43 -13.83
C GLN A 135 -11.70 5.61 -12.60
N PRO A 136 -12.91 6.16 -12.75
CA PRO A 136 -13.93 6.12 -11.70
C PRO A 136 -14.26 4.67 -11.32
N GLY A 137 -14.61 4.43 -10.05
CA GLY A 137 -14.96 3.11 -9.56
C GLY A 137 -14.72 2.95 -8.07
N THR A 138 -14.63 1.70 -7.62
CA THR A 138 -14.37 1.32 -6.22
C THR A 138 -13.36 0.18 -6.10
N ALA A 139 -12.78 -0.29 -7.21
CA ALA A 139 -12.01 -1.52 -7.27
C ALA A 139 -10.71 -1.43 -6.47
N ALA A 140 -9.94 -0.35 -6.62
CA ALA A 140 -8.67 -0.17 -5.91
C ALA A 140 -8.89 -0.05 -4.39
N THR A 141 -9.93 0.67 -3.98
CA THR A 141 -10.29 0.85 -2.57
C THR A 141 -10.76 -0.47 -1.95
N THR A 142 -11.60 -1.22 -2.67
CA THR A 142 -12.05 -2.55 -2.25
C THR A 142 -10.88 -3.51 -2.12
N HIS A 143 -10.00 -3.53 -3.12
CA HIS A 143 -8.81 -4.36 -3.14
C HIS A 143 -7.90 -4.04 -1.95
N LEU A 144 -7.64 -2.76 -1.67
CA LEU A 144 -6.81 -2.36 -0.52
C LEU A 144 -7.41 -2.81 0.82
N ALA A 145 -8.71 -2.61 1.00
CA ALA A 145 -9.39 -2.96 2.25
C ALA A 145 -9.28 -4.47 2.54
N PHE A 146 -9.54 -5.31 1.53
CA PHE A 146 -9.37 -6.75 1.68
C PHE A 146 -7.90 -7.14 1.82
N LEU A 147 -6.99 -6.53 1.06
CA LEU A 147 -5.57 -6.88 1.11
C LEU A 147 -4.96 -6.64 2.50
N ILE A 148 -5.37 -5.57 3.19
CA ILE A 148 -4.96 -5.32 4.58
C ILE A 148 -5.56 -6.38 5.53
N SER A 149 -6.86 -6.66 5.42
CA SER A 149 -7.54 -7.66 6.24
C SER A 149 -6.92 -9.05 6.09
N GLU A 150 -6.77 -9.53 4.85
CA GLU A 150 -6.17 -10.84 4.56
C GLU A 150 -4.67 -10.87 4.91
N GLY A 151 -3.97 -9.75 4.77
CA GLY A 151 -2.60 -9.60 5.24
C GLY A 151 -2.47 -9.82 6.75
N LEU A 152 -3.35 -9.21 7.55
CA LEU A 152 -3.36 -9.37 9.01
C LEU A 152 -3.67 -10.81 9.41
N LYS A 153 -4.67 -11.45 8.81
CA LYS A 153 -4.99 -12.87 9.05
C LYS A 153 -3.77 -13.76 8.78
N LYS A 154 -3.07 -13.52 7.66
CA LYS A 154 -1.87 -14.27 7.30
C LYS A 154 -0.72 -14.08 8.30
N VAL A 155 -0.58 -12.88 8.87
CA VAL A 155 0.39 -12.60 9.95
C VAL A 155 0.02 -13.34 11.22
N GLN A 156 -1.24 -13.29 11.64
CA GLN A 156 -1.73 -14.00 12.83
C GLN A 156 -1.49 -15.51 12.72
N PHE A 157 -1.84 -16.09 11.57
CA PHE A 157 -1.58 -17.50 11.28
C PHE A 157 -0.09 -17.85 11.38
N ARG A 158 0.81 -17.04 10.79
CA ARG A 158 2.26 -17.27 10.87
C ARG A 158 2.84 -17.13 12.28
N LYS A 159 2.25 -16.27 13.13
CA LYS A 159 2.70 -16.04 14.51
C LYS A 159 2.20 -17.09 15.50
N GLY A 160 1.47 -18.11 15.03
CA GLY A 160 1.10 -19.26 15.85
C GLY A 160 0.03 -18.96 16.91
N TYR A 161 -0.76 -17.90 16.74
CA TYR A 161 -2.01 -17.74 17.50
C TYR A 161 -2.92 -18.93 17.15
N HIS A 162 -2.92 -19.95 17.99
CA HIS A 162 -3.72 -21.16 17.80
C HIS A 162 -5.21 -20.78 17.80
N LEU A 163 -5.90 -21.18 16.73
CA LEU A 163 -7.33 -21.45 16.81
C LEU A 163 -7.51 -22.59 17.83
N PRO A 164 -8.55 -22.58 18.69
CA PRO A 164 -8.83 -23.72 19.54
C PRO A 164 -8.99 -24.97 18.66
N GLU A 165 -8.19 -26.00 18.90
CA GLU A 165 -8.42 -27.32 18.31
C GLU A 165 -9.81 -27.77 18.73
N GLU A 166 -10.71 -27.99 17.76
CA GLU A 166 -11.88 -28.82 18.02
C GLU A 166 -11.35 -30.21 18.38
N THR A 167 -11.56 -30.61 19.62
CA THR A 167 -11.36 -31.98 20.05
C THR A 167 -12.32 -32.86 19.27
N ASP A 168 -11.76 -33.63 18.34
CA ASP A 168 -12.38 -34.74 17.62
C ASP A 168 -12.77 -35.84 18.64
N ASP A 169 -13.91 -35.67 19.28
CA ASP A 169 -14.63 -36.78 19.91
C ASP A 169 -15.38 -37.53 18.80
N GLY A 170 -14.67 -38.48 18.20
CA GLY A 170 -15.22 -39.35 17.19
C GLY A 170 -16.40 -40.17 17.70
N ILE A 171 -17.37 -40.40 16.80
CA ILE A 171 -18.16 -41.63 16.67
C ILE A 171 -18.58 -41.73 15.20
N LEU A 172 -18.04 -42.74 14.50
CA LEU A 172 -18.57 -43.25 13.23
C LEU A 172 -19.85 -44.08 13.52
N PRO A 173 -20.81 -44.12 12.58
CA PRO A 173 -20.83 -45.31 11.72
C PRO A 173 -21.22 -45.04 10.25
N HIS A 174 -20.50 -45.74 9.36
CA HIS A 174 -20.90 -46.07 7.98
C HIS A 174 -22.02 -47.15 7.96
N PRO A 175 -22.56 -47.58 6.80
CA PRO A 175 -22.86 -46.86 5.55
C PRO A 175 -24.29 -47.15 5.03
N HIS A 176 -24.78 -46.37 4.07
CA HIS A 176 -25.75 -46.88 3.10
C HIS A 176 -25.42 -46.38 1.69
N LEU A 177 -24.96 -47.32 0.87
CA LEU A 177 -24.88 -47.23 -0.58
C LEU A 177 -26.30 -47.24 -1.16
N GLN A 178 -26.61 -46.29 -2.04
CA GLN A 178 -27.43 -46.56 -3.22
C GLN A 178 -27.05 -45.60 -4.35
N SER A 179 -26.73 -46.22 -5.47
CA SER A 179 -26.48 -45.69 -6.79
C SER A 179 -27.65 -44.85 -7.32
N ASN A 180 -27.36 -43.89 -8.20
CA ASN A 180 -27.91 -43.88 -9.56
C ASN A 180 -27.18 -42.86 -10.45
N GLU A 181 -26.88 -43.35 -11.64
CA GLU A 181 -26.66 -42.72 -12.96
C GLU A 181 -27.60 -41.52 -13.22
N GLU A 182 -27.48 -40.63 -14.20
CA GLU A 182 -26.51 -40.15 -15.20
C GLU A 182 -27.33 -39.07 -15.99
N GLN A 183 -26.70 -38.21 -16.81
CA GLN A 183 -27.32 -37.34 -17.85
C GLN A 183 -28.01 -36.04 -17.32
N ASP A 184 -27.98 -34.87 -17.97
CA ASP A 184 -27.70 -34.52 -19.37
C ASP A 184 -27.27 -33.02 -19.49
N LEU A 185 -26.65 -32.67 -20.62
CA LEU A 185 -26.27 -31.30 -21.02
C LEU A 185 -27.50 -30.42 -21.29
N GLN A 186 -27.47 -29.14 -20.89
CA GLN A 186 -27.74 -28.02 -21.82
C GLN A 186 -27.49 -26.61 -21.24
N GLN A 187 -26.97 -25.80 -22.15
CA GLN A 187 -26.51 -24.43 -22.07
C GLN A 187 -27.67 -23.43 -22.14
N CYS A 188 -27.72 -22.41 -21.27
CA CYS A 188 -28.25 -21.09 -21.66
C CYS A 188 -27.85 -19.96 -20.71
N THR A 189 -27.64 -18.80 -21.34
CA THR A 189 -27.29 -17.47 -20.86
C THR A 189 -28.11 -16.94 -19.68
N LYS A 190 -27.48 -16.21 -18.75
CA LYS A 190 -27.75 -14.78 -18.41
C LYS A 190 -27.23 -14.39 -17.02
N GLU A 191 -26.73 -13.16 -16.97
CA GLU A 191 -26.80 -12.21 -15.84
C GLU A 191 -25.95 -12.49 -14.59
N THR A 192 -24.82 -11.77 -14.55
CA THR A 192 -24.04 -11.45 -13.35
C THR A 192 -24.94 -10.71 -12.36
N SER A 193 -25.51 -11.44 -11.40
CA SER A 193 -26.24 -10.89 -10.26
C SER A 193 -25.43 -11.10 -8.97
N THR A 194 -25.06 -9.97 -8.37
CA THR A 194 -24.79 -9.71 -6.95
C THR A 194 -24.77 -10.90 -5.98
N CYS A 195 -23.60 -11.22 -5.41
CA CYS A 195 -23.51 -12.03 -4.19
C CYS A 195 -23.29 -11.14 -2.96
N PHE A 196 -24.39 -10.65 -2.40
CA PHE A 196 -24.47 -10.32 -0.97
C PHE A 196 -25.75 -10.94 -0.45
N GLN A 197 -25.71 -12.25 -0.19
CA GLN A 197 -26.73 -12.88 0.64
C GLN A 197 -26.30 -12.73 2.09
N GLN A 198 -27.03 -11.87 2.80
CA GLN A 198 -27.05 -11.83 4.25
C GLN A 198 -27.82 -13.05 4.74
N ASN A 199 -27.15 -13.92 5.49
CA ASN A 199 -27.83 -14.81 6.43
C ASN A 199 -27.78 -14.14 7.80
N SER A 200 -28.92 -13.64 8.25
CA SER A 200 -29.21 -13.39 9.65
C SER A 200 -29.69 -14.70 10.27
N ASP A 201 -28.90 -15.26 11.19
CA ASP A 201 -29.34 -15.60 12.55
C ASP A 201 -28.30 -16.48 13.28
N ALA A 202 -28.21 -16.21 14.60
CA ALA A 202 -27.58 -16.98 15.68
C ALA A 202 -26.07 -16.79 15.96
N ASN A 203 -25.82 -16.00 17.02
CA ASN A 203 -24.68 -15.98 17.94
C ASN A 203 -23.60 -17.07 17.77
N SER A 204 -22.41 -16.65 17.34
CA SER A 204 -21.14 -17.18 17.84
C SER A 204 -20.22 -16.00 18.22
N SER A 205 -19.61 -16.10 19.38
CA SER A 205 -18.82 -15.07 20.04
C SER A 205 -17.46 -14.87 19.37
N ASP A 206 -17.26 -13.67 18.83
CA ASP A 206 -16.02 -12.87 18.78
C ASP A 206 -14.72 -13.63 18.45
N GLU A 207 -14.54 -13.97 17.16
CA GLU A 207 -13.21 -14.25 16.61
C GLU A 207 -12.48 -12.92 16.41
N SER A 208 -11.25 -12.84 16.94
CA SER A 208 -10.39 -11.67 17.04
C SER A 208 -10.02 -11.02 15.70
N ASN A 209 -10.98 -10.37 15.04
CA ASN A 209 -10.70 -9.41 14.00
C ASN A 209 -10.01 -8.23 14.67
N VAL A 210 -8.72 -8.03 14.39
CA VAL A 210 -8.01 -6.82 14.83
C VAL A 210 -8.77 -5.63 14.26
N GLU A 211 -9.43 -4.88 15.14
CA GLU A 211 -10.20 -3.73 14.75
C GLU A 211 -9.22 -2.65 14.27
N ILE A 212 -9.08 -2.49 12.96
CA ILE A 212 -8.26 -1.42 12.40
C ILE A 212 -9.02 -0.12 12.60
N ASN A 213 -8.41 0.84 13.29
CA ASN A 213 -9.02 2.13 13.59
C ASN A 213 -8.22 3.31 13.02
N ASP A 214 -6.99 3.07 12.57
CA ASP A 214 -6.12 4.11 12.03
C ASP A 214 -5.31 3.58 10.84
N ILE A 215 -5.44 4.22 9.70
CA ILE A 215 -4.77 3.84 8.46
C ILE A 215 -3.94 5.02 7.95
N THR A 216 -2.65 4.76 7.75
CA THR A 216 -1.71 5.63 7.06
C THR A 216 -1.39 5.05 5.69
N LEU A 217 -1.55 5.85 4.63
CA LEU A 217 -1.23 5.47 3.26
C LEU A 217 -0.01 6.24 2.77
N ILE A 218 0.97 5.53 2.19
CA ILE A 218 2.19 6.13 1.66
C ILE A 218 2.42 5.65 0.23
N GLY A 219 2.49 6.57 -0.72
CA GLY A 219 2.94 6.32 -2.08
C GLY A 219 4.29 6.97 -2.28
N PHE A 220 5.30 6.20 -2.67
CA PHE A 220 6.61 6.73 -3.03
C PHE A 220 6.85 6.57 -4.53
N SER A 221 7.33 7.64 -5.19
CA SER A 221 7.68 7.63 -6.60
C SER A 221 6.51 7.13 -7.47
N LYS A 222 6.68 5.99 -8.13
CA LYS A 222 5.62 5.31 -8.89
C LYS A 222 4.40 4.96 -8.03
N GLY A 223 4.57 4.58 -6.77
CA GLY A 223 3.49 4.21 -5.86
C GLY A 223 2.47 5.33 -5.61
N CYS A 224 2.83 6.60 -5.88
CA CYS A 224 1.88 7.72 -5.85
C CYS A 224 0.69 7.52 -6.81
N VAL A 225 0.84 6.74 -7.88
CA VAL A 225 -0.28 6.43 -8.79
C VAL A 225 -1.38 5.62 -8.09
N VAL A 226 -1.06 4.81 -7.09
CA VAL A 226 -2.09 4.10 -6.31
C VAL A 226 -2.90 5.11 -5.49
N LEU A 227 -2.23 6.07 -4.82
CA LEU A 227 -2.94 7.11 -4.08
C LEU A 227 -3.81 7.99 -4.99
N ASN A 228 -3.32 8.35 -6.18
CA ASN A 228 -4.07 9.10 -7.17
C ASN A 228 -5.35 8.35 -7.61
N GLN A 229 -5.27 7.03 -7.76
CA GLN A 229 -6.43 6.20 -8.06
C GLN A 229 -7.41 6.16 -6.89
N LEU A 230 -6.93 5.94 -5.66
CA LEU A 230 -7.80 5.90 -4.47
C LEU A 230 -8.61 7.19 -4.31
N ILE A 231 -7.99 8.36 -4.44
CA ILE A 231 -8.72 9.63 -4.29
C ILE A 231 -9.72 9.88 -5.45
N THR A 232 -9.46 9.31 -6.63
CA THR A 232 -10.40 9.32 -7.76
C THR A 232 -11.63 8.45 -7.46
N GLU A 233 -11.43 7.30 -6.82
CA GLU A 233 -12.52 6.43 -6.35
C GLU A 233 -13.29 7.06 -5.18
N PHE A 234 -12.62 7.72 -4.24
CA PHE A 234 -13.30 8.45 -3.16
C PHE A 234 -14.26 9.49 -3.72
N HIS A 235 -13.83 10.25 -4.73
CA HIS A 235 -14.70 11.17 -5.44
C HIS A 235 -15.90 10.46 -6.09
N SER A 236 -15.66 9.33 -6.75
CA SER A 236 -16.71 8.54 -7.41
C SER A 236 -17.78 8.07 -6.41
N MET A 237 -17.37 7.57 -5.24
CA MET A 237 -18.29 7.13 -4.17
C MET A 237 -19.12 8.28 -3.59
N THR A 238 -18.58 9.51 -3.58
CA THR A 238 -19.33 10.70 -3.10
C THR A 238 -20.31 11.27 -4.13
N THR A 239 -20.16 10.93 -5.42
CA THR A 239 -20.91 11.57 -6.52
C THR A 239 -21.86 10.62 -7.24
N VAL A 240 -21.57 9.32 -7.22
CA VAL A 240 -22.38 8.29 -7.89
C VAL A 240 -23.12 7.48 -6.83
N LYS A 241 -24.42 7.76 -6.64
CA LYS A 241 -25.26 7.10 -5.60
C LYS A 241 -25.20 5.57 -5.61
N LYS A 242 -25.01 4.93 -6.78
CA LYS A 242 -24.92 3.46 -6.89
C LYS A 242 -23.61 2.88 -6.36
N LEU A 243 -22.56 3.69 -6.24
CA LEU A 243 -21.25 3.31 -5.70
C LEU A 243 -21.11 3.67 -4.22
N GLU A 244 -22.15 4.27 -3.63
CA GLU A 244 -22.18 4.62 -2.23
C GLU A 244 -22.47 3.36 -1.41
N ASP A 245 -21.46 2.86 -0.71
CA ASP A 245 -21.56 1.68 0.15
C ASP A 245 -20.98 2.00 1.54
N GLN A 246 -21.65 1.53 2.59
CA GLN A 246 -21.25 1.71 3.97
C GLN A 246 -19.89 1.06 4.25
N VAL A 247 -19.55 -0.03 3.57
CA VAL A 247 -18.25 -0.71 3.71
C VAL A 247 -17.11 0.22 3.32
N HIS A 248 -17.19 0.88 2.15
CA HIS A 248 -16.16 1.83 1.72
C HIS A 248 -16.11 3.06 2.61
N LYS A 249 -17.27 3.59 3.04
CA LYS A 249 -17.30 4.72 3.98
C LYS A 249 -16.59 4.39 5.29
N ASN A 250 -16.87 3.22 5.86
CA ASN A 250 -16.22 2.74 7.09
C ASN A 250 -14.72 2.53 6.90
N PHE A 251 -14.27 2.10 5.73
CA PHE A 251 -12.85 1.98 5.43
C PHE A 251 -12.19 3.36 5.30
N ILE A 252 -12.79 4.27 4.54
CA ILE A 252 -12.26 5.62 4.29
C ILE A 252 -12.24 6.47 5.58
N SER A 253 -13.20 6.28 6.48
CA SER A 253 -13.23 6.99 7.77
C SER A 253 -12.05 6.63 8.67
N LYS A 254 -11.40 5.48 8.46
CA LYS A 254 -10.21 5.03 9.21
C LYS A 254 -8.91 5.57 8.63
N ILE A 255 -8.92 6.15 7.43
CA ILE A 255 -7.73 6.75 6.81
C ILE A 255 -7.52 8.13 7.42
N HIS A 256 -6.41 8.34 8.12
CA HIS A 256 -6.09 9.63 8.75
C HIS A 256 -4.91 10.35 8.12
N ASN A 257 -3.99 9.62 7.48
CA ASN A 257 -2.79 10.23 6.91
C ASN A 257 -2.51 9.68 5.51
N MET A 258 -2.23 10.57 4.56
CA MET A 258 -1.83 10.22 3.20
C MET A 258 -0.55 10.97 2.80
N TYR A 259 0.48 10.23 2.40
CA TYR A 259 1.79 10.77 2.03
C TYR A 259 2.10 10.50 0.57
N TRP A 260 2.24 11.57 -0.21
CA TRP A 260 2.84 11.53 -1.55
C TRP A 260 4.33 11.87 -1.42
N LEU A 261 5.18 10.87 -1.59
CA LEU A 261 6.63 10.99 -1.47
C LEU A 261 7.27 10.96 -2.86
N ASP A 262 7.72 12.13 -3.31
CA ASP A 262 8.47 12.36 -4.54
C ASP A 262 7.86 11.69 -5.77
N GLY A 263 6.55 11.90 -5.96
CA GLY A 263 5.76 11.30 -7.03
C GLY A 263 6.30 11.61 -8.43
N GLY A 264 6.48 10.55 -9.22
CA GLY A 264 7.05 10.63 -10.56
C GLY A 264 6.87 9.33 -11.34
N HIS A 265 6.78 9.44 -12.66
CA HIS A 265 6.79 8.29 -13.58
C HIS A 265 7.16 8.70 -15.01
N ALA A 266 7.39 7.72 -15.89
CA ALA A 266 7.75 7.93 -17.29
C ALA A 266 6.62 8.49 -18.20
N GLY A 267 5.36 8.43 -17.77
CA GLY A 267 4.23 9.04 -18.50
C GLY A 267 4.27 10.58 -18.51
N GLY A 268 3.70 11.19 -19.55
CA GLY A 268 3.76 12.64 -19.81
C GLY A 268 2.75 13.53 -19.07
N SER A 269 1.89 12.96 -18.23
CA SER A 269 0.89 13.67 -17.41
C SER A 269 0.31 12.74 -16.34
N LYS A 270 -0.52 13.28 -15.44
CA LYS A 270 -1.21 12.55 -14.36
C LYS A 270 -0.26 11.96 -13.31
N THR A 271 0.91 12.58 -13.15
CA THR A 271 1.80 12.28 -12.02
C THR A 271 1.17 12.75 -10.72
N TRP A 272 0.48 13.90 -10.76
CA TRP A 272 -0.35 14.39 -9.68
C TRP A 272 -1.76 14.71 -10.20
N ILE A 273 -2.80 14.41 -9.43
CA ILE A 273 -4.18 14.74 -9.82
C ILE A 273 -4.34 16.27 -9.86
N THR A 274 -4.87 16.81 -10.95
CA THR A 274 -5.11 18.25 -11.09
C THR A 274 -6.60 18.60 -11.25
N ALA A 275 -7.47 17.59 -11.28
CA ALA A 275 -8.92 17.77 -11.42
C ALA A 275 -9.52 18.39 -10.14
N PRO A 276 -10.07 19.62 -10.20
CA PRO A 276 -10.56 20.31 -9.00
C PRO A 276 -11.69 19.59 -8.28
N ALA A 277 -12.57 18.87 -9.00
CA ALA A 277 -13.68 18.13 -8.40
C ALA A 277 -13.18 17.01 -7.46
N ILE A 278 -12.19 16.23 -7.92
CA ILE A 278 -11.58 15.14 -7.13
C ILE A 278 -10.90 15.70 -5.88
N LEU A 279 -10.08 16.75 -6.04
CA LEU A 279 -9.36 17.35 -4.93
C LEU A 279 -10.28 18.05 -3.91
N LYS A 280 -11.42 18.60 -4.37
CA LYS A 280 -12.44 19.15 -3.45
C LYS A 280 -13.15 18.04 -2.66
N SER A 281 -13.45 16.89 -3.27
CA SER A 281 -13.96 15.73 -2.53
C SER A 281 -12.96 15.24 -1.49
N LEU A 282 -11.67 15.14 -1.83
CA LEU A 282 -10.63 14.79 -0.86
C LEU A 282 -10.54 15.84 0.27
N ALA A 283 -10.55 17.13 -0.07
CA ALA A 283 -10.49 18.22 0.92
C ALA A 283 -11.72 18.29 1.84
N ALA A 284 -12.85 17.69 1.45
CA ALA A 284 -14.05 17.58 2.29
C ALA A 284 -13.88 16.54 3.41
N LEU A 285 -12.97 15.58 3.27
CA LEU A 285 -12.63 14.58 4.29
C LEU A 285 -11.72 15.21 5.36
N LYS A 286 -12.32 15.94 6.32
CA LYS A 286 -11.59 16.76 7.31
C LYS A 286 -10.73 15.97 8.30
N HIS A 287 -10.92 14.66 8.38
CA HIS A 287 -10.10 13.76 9.20
C HIS A 287 -8.78 13.37 8.53
N ILE A 288 -8.62 13.57 7.22
CA ILE A 288 -7.40 13.21 6.48
C ILE A 288 -6.38 14.36 6.51
N ASN A 289 -5.17 14.06 6.98
CA ASN A 289 -3.97 14.87 6.81
C ASN A 289 -3.24 14.45 5.53
N ILE A 290 -2.86 15.45 4.72
CA ILE A 290 -2.22 15.24 3.42
C ILE A 290 -0.80 15.79 3.48
N PHE A 291 0.18 14.94 3.17
CA PHE A 291 1.59 15.30 3.19
C PHE A 291 2.20 15.15 1.79
N ILE A 292 2.79 16.23 1.29
CA ILE A 292 3.48 16.28 0.01
C ILE A 292 4.95 16.51 0.30
N HIS A 293 5.77 15.51 0.04
CA HIS A 293 7.22 15.62 0.13
C HIS A 293 7.81 15.43 -1.26
N VAL A 294 8.67 16.34 -1.70
CA VAL A 294 9.30 16.27 -3.03
C VAL A 294 10.78 16.57 -2.95
N THR A 295 11.53 16.17 -3.97
CA THR A 295 12.94 16.49 -4.15
C THR A 295 13.17 17.20 -5.50
N PRO A 296 14.30 17.91 -5.67
CA PRO A 296 14.73 18.42 -6.97
C PRO A 296 14.72 17.39 -8.10
N TYR A 297 14.94 16.10 -7.80
CA TYR A 297 14.95 15.04 -8.81
C TYR A 297 13.65 14.96 -9.63
N GLN A 298 12.49 15.21 -8.99
CA GLN A 298 11.20 15.20 -9.68
C GLN A 298 10.77 16.62 -10.09
N VAL A 299 10.78 17.57 -9.15
CA VAL A 299 10.16 18.89 -9.39
C VAL A 299 11.08 19.91 -10.07
N ARG A 300 12.37 19.60 -10.27
CA ARG A 300 13.29 20.42 -11.09
C ARG A 300 13.75 19.70 -12.35
N ASP A 301 13.10 18.59 -12.72
CA ASP A 301 13.41 17.90 -13.97
C ASP A 301 12.92 18.72 -15.18
N GLU A 302 13.87 19.21 -15.98
CA GLU A 302 13.60 20.02 -17.19
C GLU A 302 13.00 19.19 -18.33
N GLN A 303 13.25 17.88 -18.37
CA GLN A 303 12.68 16.96 -19.36
C GLN A 303 11.26 16.56 -18.98
N ARG A 304 10.91 16.62 -17.69
CA ARG A 304 9.58 16.28 -17.15
C ARG A 304 8.91 17.46 -16.44
N PRO A 305 8.76 18.63 -17.09
CA PRO A 305 8.32 19.87 -16.43
C PRO A 305 6.88 19.81 -15.93
N TRP A 306 6.05 18.88 -16.43
CA TRP A 306 4.68 18.68 -15.94
C TRP A 306 4.67 18.25 -14.47
N ILE A 307 5.65 17.50 -13.97
CA ILE A 307 5.66 17.01 -12.59
C ILE A 307 5.60 18.17 -11.60
N ARG A 308 6.43 19.21 -11.81
CA ARG A 308 6.39 20.44 -11.00
C ARG A 308 5.05 21.17 -11.13
N LYS A 309 4.55 21.32 -12.35
CA LYS A 309 3.30 22.06 -12.63
C LYS A 309 2.10 21.37 -11.97
N GLU A 310 2.00 20.06 -12.12
CA GLU A 310 0.93 19.24 -11.54
C GLU A 310 1.04 19.19 -10.01
N CYS A 311 2.23 18.99 -9.44
CA CYS A 311 2.43 19.01 -7.98
C CYS A 311 2.02 20.35 -7.37
N LYS A 312 2.41 21.47 -7.99
CA LYS A 312 2.00 22.80 -7.55
C LYS A 312 0.48 22.98 -7.63
N ALA A 313 -0.15 22.54 -8.72
CA ALA A 313 -1.60 22.62 -8.87
C ALA A 313 -2.34 21.76 -7.84
N PHE A 314 -1.87 20.53 -7.59
CA PHE A 314 -2.40 19.63 -6.57
C PHE A 314 -2.41 20.30 -5.18
N TYR A 315 -1.26 20.85 -4.76
CA TYR A 315 -1.13 21.59 -3.51
C TYR A 315 -2.05 22.83 -3.46
N ASP A 316 -2.01 23.68 -4.49
CA ASP A 316 -2.75 24.94 -4.51
C ASP A 316 -4.28 24.74 -4.50
N ILE A 317 -4.78 23.67 -5.13
CA ILE A 317 -6.21 23.35 -5.13
C ILE A 317 -6.62 22.83 -3.76
N LEU A 318 -5.88 21.89 -3.17
CA LEU A 318 -6.16 21.34 -1.84
C LEU A 318 -6.15 22.42 -0.76
N ARG A 319 -5.13 23.28 -0.77
CA ARG A 319 -5.01 24.40 0.16
C ARG A 319 -6.20 25.36 0.06
N ARG A 320 -6.58 25.75 -1.16
CA ARG A 320 -7.75 26.64 -1.37
C ARG A 320 -9.08 26.00 -1.01
N ALA A 321 -9.19 24.67 -1.11
CA ALA A 321 -10.37 23.92 -0.67
C ALA A 321 -10.40 23.69 0.85
N GLY A 322 -9.41 24.18 1.61
CA GLY A 322 -9.35 24.06 3.06
C GLY A 322 -9.02 22.64 3.54
N ALA A 323 -8.20 21.91 2.79
CA ALA A 323 -7.63 20.64 3.23
C ALA A 323 -6.50 20.84 4.25
N LYS A 324 -6.25 19.85 5.11
CA LYS A 324 -5.06 19.79 5.99
C LYS A 324 -3.85 19.32 5.19
N VAL A 325 -3.29 20.22 4.36
CA VAL A 325 -2.20 19.88 3.42
C VAL A 325 -0.86 20.52 3.82
N ASN A 326 0.17 19.68 3.91
CA ASN A 326 1.54 20.05 4.22
C ASN A 326 2.43 19.82 2.99
N TYR A 327 3.34 20.74 2.72
CA TYR A 327 4.30 20.66 1.61
C TYR A 327 5.72 20.81 2.11
N SER A 328 6.64 19.97 1.63
CA SER A 328 8.07 20.07 1.93
C SER A 328 8.91 19.72 0.70
N LEU A 329 9.79 20.64 0.32
CA LEU A 329 10.86 20.39 -0.64
C LEU A 329 12.14 20.02 0.13
N HIS A 330 12.60 18.79 -0.07
CA HIS A 330 13.82 18.28 0.57
C HIS A 330 15.04 18.47 -0.32
N PHE A 331 16.21 18.64 0.29
CA PHE A 331 17.50 18.73 -0.41
C PHE A 331 17.56 19.87 -1.43
N GLU A 332 16.95 21.02 -1.12
CA GLU A 332 16.81 22.13 -2.04
C GLU A 332 18.15 22.65 -2.62
N ASP A 333 19.20 22.58 -1.80
CA ASP A 333 20.55 23.05 -2.13
C ASP A 333 21.43 21.96 -2.77
N GLU A 334 20.94 20.74 -2.94
CA GLU A 334 21.68 19.63 -3.56
C GLU A 334 21.27 19.43 -5.03
N PRO A 335 22.22 19.06 -5.92
CA PRO A 335 21.89 18.71 -7.31
C PRO A 335 20.92 17.54 -7.40
N ALA A 336 19.94 17.64 -8.30
CA ALA A 336 18.98 16.56 -8.58
C ALA A 336 19.68 15.22 -8.88
N SER A 337 19.31 14.17 -8.16
CA SER A 337 19.83 12.82 -8.41
C SER A 337 18.87 11.74 -7.92
N LEU A 338 18.97 10.56 -8.53
CA LEU A 338 18.17 9.40 -8.13
C LEU A 338 18.48 8.94 -6.68
N ILE A 339 19.68 9.22 -6.16
CA ILE A 339 20.00 8.95 -4.76
C ILE A 339 19.19 9.86 -3.83
N LEU A 340 19.04 11.15 -4.15
CA LEU A 340 18.21 12.06 -3.35
C LEU A 340 16.73 11.68 -3.37
N HIS A 341 16.27 11.20 -4.53
CA HIS A 341 14.93 10.63 -4.69
C HIS A 341 14.66 9.54 -3.65
N PHE A 342 15.55 8.56 -3.49
CA PHE A 342 15.40 7.54 -2.46
C PHE A 342 15.62 8.06 -1.03
N ARG A 343 16.61 8.95 -0.83
CA ARG A 343 16.94 9.50 0.51
C ARG A 343 15.78 10.23 1.18
N ILE A 344 14.76 10.65 0.44
CA ILE A 344 13.53 11.20 1.02
C ILE A 344 12.86 10.23 2.00
N LEU A 345 12.96 8.91 1.76
CA LEU A 345 12.38 7.86 2.61
C LEU A 345 12.96 7.90 4.04
N ASN A 346 14.20 8.38 4.21
CA ASN A 346 14.80 8.58 5.53
C ASN A 346 14.35 9.89 6.20
N LYS A 347 13.89 10.87 5.42
CA LYS A 347 13.71 12.27 5.88
C LYS A 347 12.27 12.70 6.08
N PHE A 348 11.30 12.08 5.40
CA PHE A 348 9.91 12.37 5.68
C PHE A 348 9.57 11.85 7.09
N ILE A 349 8.65 12.54 7.78
CA ILE A 349 8.36 12.51 9.24
C ILE A 349 9.11 13.57 10.03
#